data_AF-A0A928A9V5-F1
#
_entry.id   AF-A0A928A9V5-F1
#
_cell.length_a   1.000
_cell.length_b   1.000
_cell.length_c   1.000
_cell.angle_alpha   90.00
_cell.angle_beta   90.00
_cell.angle_gamma   90.00
#
_symmetry.space_group_name_H-M   'P 1'
#
loop_
_entity.id
_entity.type
_entity.pdbx_description
1 polymer ?
#
loop_
_entity_poly.entity_id
_entity_poly.type
_entity_poly.pdbx_seq_one_letter_code
_entity_poly.pdbx_strand_id
1 'polypeptide(L)' 'MVKKEVLGAATLSILVIVFILVNNYLPSVANILNFVVFWLCVLVLLYSIIFLIRATLKSRRK' A
#
# COMPACT_ATOMS: atom_id res chain seq x y z
N MET A 1 9.38 20.96 -11.47
CA MET A 1 8.52 20.03 -10.71
C MET A 1 8.33 18.69 -11.42
N VAL A 2 8.05 18.68 -12.73
CA VAL A 2 7.85 17.46 -13.56
C VAL A 2 8.90 16.35 -13.38
N LYS A 3 10.20 16.69 -13.25
CA LYS A 3 11.27 15.67 -13.11
C LYS A 3 11.11 14.74 -11.89
N LYS A 4 10.55 15.21 -10.77
CA LYS A 4 10.35 14.38 -9.56
C LYS A 4 9.17 13.42 -9.73
N GLU A 5 8.11 13.86 -10.39
CA GLU A 5 6.93 13.05 -10.67
C GLU A 5 7.24 11.98 -11.71
N VAL A 6 8.02 12.33 -12.74
CA VAL A 6 8.50 11.36 -13.75
C VAL A 6 9.42 10.31 -13.12
N LEU A 7 10.30 10.71 -12.19
CA LEU A 7 11.15 9.76 -11.46
C LEU A 7 10.30 8.84 -10.56
N GLY A 8 9.29 9.39 -9.87
CA GLY A 8 8.35 8.62 -9.07
C GLY A 8 7.56 7.62 -9.90
N ALA A 9 7.03 8.04 -11.05
CA ALA A 9 6.32 7.19 -11.99
C ALA A 9 7.20 6.07 -12.53
N ALA A 10 8.43 6.37 -12.95
CA ALA A 10 9.39 5.37 -13.42
C ALA A 10 9.73 4.33 -12.33
N THR A 11 9.91 4.79 -11.08
CA THR A 11 10.18 3.91 -9.94
C THR A 11 9.01 2.97 -9.68
N LEU A 12 7.77 3.48 -9.73
CA LEU A 12 6.56 2.67 -9.61
C LEU A 12 6.42 1.67 -10.76
N SER A 13 6.68 2.08 -12.00
CA SER A 13 6.64 1.19 -13.16
C SER A 13 7.64 0.04 -13.04
N ILE A 14 8.88 0.32 -12.60
CA ILE A 14 9.90 -0.72 -12.38
C ILE A 14 9.46 -1.68 -11.27
N LEU A 15 8.92 -1.17 -10.15
CA LEU A 15 8.38 -1.99 -9.07
C LEU A 15 7.27 -2.92 -9.55
N VAL A 16 6.35 -2.43 -10.38
CA VAL A 16 5.26 -3.25 -10.95
C VAL A 16 5.82 -4.35 -11.85
N ILE A 17 6.78 -4.04 -12.72
CA ILE A 17 7.40 -5.03 -13.61
C ILE A 17 8.09 -6.12 -12.80
N VAL A 18 8.87 -5.75 -11.78
CA VAL A 18 9.51 -6.72 -10.87
C VAL A 18 8.47 -7.57 -10.16
N PHE A 19 7.37 -6.98 -9.71
CA PHE A 19 6.30 -7.72 -9.04
C PHE A 19 5.66 -8.74 -9.98
N ILE A 20 5.39 -8.37 -11.24
CA ILE A 20 4.86 -9.29 -12.25
C ILE A 20 5.83 -10.44 -12.51
N LEU A 21 7.13 -10.15 -12.65
CA LEU A 21 8.16 -11.16 -12.84
C LEU A 21 8.23 -12.13 -11.65
N VAL A 22 8.21 -11.62 -10.41
CA VAL A 22 8.21 -12.47 -9.20
C VAL A 22 6.96 -13.34 -9.14
N ASN A 23 5.78 -12.82 -9.51
CA ASN A 23 4.56 -13.61 -9.59
C ASN A 23 4.64 -14.73 -10.64
N ASN A 24 5.30 -14.47 -11.77
CA ASN A 24 5.39 -15.44 -12.86
C ASN A 24 6.46 -16.52 -12.62
N TYR A 25 7.64 -16.14 -12.10
CA TYR A 25 8.77 -17.05 -11.93
C TYR A 25 8.84 -17.70 -10.54
N LEU A 26 8.29 -17.06 -9.51
CA LEU A 26 8.34 -17.51 -8.12
C LEU A 26 6.95 -17.38 -7.44
N PRO A 27 5.94 -18.14 -7.93
CA PRO A 27 4.55 -17.99 -7.48
C PRO A 27 4.36 -18.25 -5.97
N SER A 28 5.17 -19.14 -5.39
CA SER A 28 5.14 -19.42 -3.94
C SER A 28 5.58 -18.21 -3.10
N VAL A 29 6.66 -17.53 -3.51
CA VAL A 29 7.15 -16.30 -2.85
C VAL A 29 6.17 -15.16 -3.06
N ALA A 30 5.62 -15.04 -4.26
CA ALA A 30 4.62 -14.03 -4.58
C ALA A 30 3.34 -14.18 -3.74
N ASN A 31 2.89 -15.42 -3.48
CA ASN A 31 1.72 -15.64 -2.64
C ASN A 31 1.95 -15.17 -1.19
N ILE A 32 3.13 -15.42 -0.64
CA ILE A 32 3.51 -14.93 0.71
C ILE A 32 3.59 -13.40 0.71
N LEU A 33 4.23 -12.80 -0.30
CA LEU A 33 4.31 -11.35 -0.43
C LEU A 33 2.92 -10.71 -0.55
N ASN A 34 2.05 -11.25 -1.39
CA ASN A 34 0.67 -10.79 -1.54
C ASN A 34 -0.11 -10.89 -0.22
N PHE A 35 0.06 -12.00 0.53
CA PHE A 35 -0.56 -12.16 1.84
C PHE A 35 -0.08 -11.09 2.83
N VAL A 36 1.23 -10.86 2.93
CA VAL A 36 1.80 -9.85 3.84
C VAL A 36 1.33 -8.44 3.46
N VAL A 37 1.38 -8.09 2.17
CA VAL A 37 0.92 -6.79 1.66
C VAL A 37 -0.57 -6.58 1.93
N PHE A 38 -1.39 -7.62 1.73
CA PHE A 38 -2.82 -7.56 2.04
C PHE A 38 -3.07 -7.25 3.52
N TRP A 39 -2.41 -7.97 4.44
CA TRP A 39 -2.56 -7.72 5.87
C TRP A 39 -2.04 -6.35 6.31
N LEU A 40 -0.94 -5.87 5.74
CA LEU A 40 -0.47 -4.51 5.95
C LEU A 40 -1.51 -3.47 5.51
N CYS A 41 -2.12 -3.64 4.34
CA CYS A 41 -3.22 -2.78 3.88
C CYS A 41 -4.42 -2.81 4.84
N VAL A 42 -4.81 -3.99 5.32
CA VAL A 42 -5.90 -4.14 6.31
C VAL A 42 -5.56 -3.39 7.61
N LEU A 43 -4.33 -3.52 8.12
CA LEU A 43 -3.90 -2.81 9.33
C LEU A 43 -3.92 -1.28 9.15
N VAL A 44 -3.46 -0.78 8.00
CA VAL A 44 -3.50 0.66 7.68
C VAL A 44 -4.94 1.17 7.56
N LEU A 45 -5.82 0.40 6.93
CA LEU A 45 -7.25 0.70 6.83
C LEU A 45 -7.89 0.74 8.23
N LEU A 46 -7.65 -0.27 9.06
CA LEU A 46 -8.15 -0.31 10.44
C LEU A 46 -7.65 0.89 11.25
N TYR A 47 -6.36 1.20 11.15
CA TYR A 47 -5.78 2.38 11.79
C TYR A 47 -6.47 3.67 11.33
N SER A 48 -6.68 3.81 10.02
CA SER A 48 -7.35 4.98 9.43
C SER A 48 -8.80 5.09 9.90
N ILE A 49 -9.53 3.98 9.99
CA ILE A 49 -10.89 3.93 10.52
C ILE A 49 -10.92 4.32 12.00
N ILE A 50 -10.04 3.75 12.83
CA ILE A 50 -9.93 4.10 14.25
C ILE A 50 -9.61 5.59 14.42
N PHE A 51 -8.69 6.10 13.61
CA PHE A 51 -8.34 7.51 13.60
C PHE A 51 -9.54 8.39 13.22
N LEU A 52 -10.28 8.02 12.18
CA LEU A 52 -11.49 8.73 11.75
C LEU A 52 -12.58 8.72 12.82
N ILE A 53 -12.80 7.58 13.48
CA ILE A 53 -13.75 7.46 14.59
C ILE A 53 -13.33 8.35 15.75
N ARG A 54 -12.05 8.32 16.15
CA ARG A 54 -11.51 9.19 17.21
C ARG A 54 -11.64 10.67 16.86
N ALA A 55 -11.34 11.05 15.61
CA ALA A 55 -11.48 12.41 15.13
C ALA A 55 -12.95 12.87 15.19
N THR A 56 -13.88 12.01 14.76
CA THR A 56 -15.32 12.27 14.78
C THR A 56 -15.85 12.41 16.21
N LEU A 57 -15.43 11.53 17.12
CA LEU A 57 -15.80 11.61 18.55
C LEU A 57 -15.25 12.87 19.21
N LYS A 58 -14.00 13.25 18.91
CA LYS A 58 -13.40 14.50 19.40
C LYS A 58 -14.12 15.73 18.86
N SER A 59 -14.56 15.69 17.59
CA SER A 59 -15.31 16.79 16.98
C SER A 59 -16.72 16.96 17.57
N ARG A 60 -17.40 15.88 17.95
CA ARG A 60 -18.74 15.96 18.58
C ARG A 60 -18.71 16.40 20.05
N ARG A 61 -17.54 16.37 20.69
CA ARG A 61 -17.35 16.76 22.10
C ARG A 61 -17.03 18.25 22.27
N LYS A 62 -16.89 18.99 21.17
CA LYS A 62 -16.66 20.43 21.10
C LYS A 62 -17.97 21.12 20.72
#